data_AF-A0AAU7M841-F1
#
_entry.id   AF-A0AAU7M841-F1
#
_cell.length_a   1.000
_cell.length_b   1.000
_cell.length_c   1.000
_cell.angle_alpha   90.00
_cell.angle_beta   90.00
_cell.angle_gamma   90.00
#
_symmetry.space_group_name_H-M   'P 1'
#
loop_
_entity.id
_entity.type
_entity.pdbx_description
1 polymer ?
#
loop_
_entity_poly.entity_id
_entity_poly.type
_entity_poly.pdbx_seq_one_letter_code
_entity_poly.pdbx_strand_id
1 'polypeptide(L)'
;MSADQEGWSFATARVPAQFGAAVQRRQPGVQHAWGGEETLCGLTEDRVELYLHLFDHEDDSACPTCRHRAAVAPTRPCGQERLHERVLTAVAGPMRDELLDALRRGAEIKLWINGPAALLAKHHARLDRIVEGAPPLVAALAVDGPIGLARVEFGPWLFIVVMPDHGPPLIARAAAGR
;
A
#
# COMPACT_ATOMS: atom_id res chain seq x y z
N MET A 1 1.35 3.11 -25.81
CA MET A 1 1.68 4.42 -25.23
C MET A 1 0.86 4.55 -23.96
N SER A 2 1.41 4.20 -22.78
CA SER A 2 0.79 4.73 -21.55
C SER A 2 1.26 6.16 -21.48
N ALA A 3 0.31 7.09 -21.57
CA ALA A 3 0.59 8.49 -21.38
C ALA A 3 1.13 8.67 -19.96
N ASP A 4 2.27 9.35 -19.83
CA ASP A 4 2.60 10.01 -18.58
C ASP A 4 1.35 10.74 -18.10
N GLN A 5 0.99 10.55 -16.84
CA GLN A 5 -0.19 11.24 -16.31
C GLN A 5 0.17 12.72 -16.18
N GLU A 6 -0.37 13.55 -17.08
CA GLU A 6 -0.13 14.98 -17.10
C GLU A 6 -0.53 15.61 -15.74
N GLY A 7 0.39 16.36 -15.13
CA GLY A 7 0.20 16.94 -13.79
C GLY A 7 0.40 15.98 -12.61
N TRP A 8 0.78 14.73 -12.87
CA TRP A 8 1.07 13.76 -11.82
C TRP A 8 2.41 14.03 -11.12
N SER A 9 2.37 13.92 -9.79
CA SER A 9 3.53 13.84 -8.92
C SER A 9 3.11 13.16 -7.61
N PHE A 10 4.06 12.71 -6.79
CA PHE A 10 3.72 12.24 -5.45
C PHE A 10 3.01 13.30 -4.61
N ALA A 11 3.43 14.56 -4.72
CA ALA A 11 2.82 15.67 -4.00
C ALA A 11 1.34 15.88 -4.37
N THR A 12 1.00 15.81 -5.67
CA THR A 12 -0.37 15.98 -6.16
C THR A 12 -1.24 14.74 -5.93
N ALA A 13 -0.63 13.57 -5.72
CA ALA A 13 -1.32 12.30 -5.52
C ALA A 13 -1.48 11.89 -4.05
N ARG A 14 -0.98 12.68 -3.08
CA ARG A 14 -1.10 12.35 -1.66
C ARG A 14 -2.56 12.16 -1.25
N VAL A 15 -2.78 11.20 -0.36
CA VAL A 15 -4.12 10.80 0.07
C VAL A 15 -4.46 11.41 1.42
N PRO A 16 -5.75 11.62 1.73
CA PRO A 16 -6.18 12.00 3.06
C PRO A 16 -5.61 11.06 4.13
N ALA A 17 -5.33 11.60 5.32
CA ALA A 17 -4.95 10.75 6.44
C ALA A 17 -6.09 9.80 6.80
N GLN A 18 -5.75 8.52 6.96
CA GLN A 18 -6.69 7.49 7.36
C GLN A 18 -6.46 7.12 8.82
N PHE A 19 -7.57 6.94 9.54
CA PHE A 19 -7.63 6.56 10.95
C PHE A 19 -8.52 5.33 11.09
N GLY A 20 -8.23 4.47 12.06
CA GLY A 20 -9.12 3.36 12.39
C GLY A 20 -10.41 3.88 13.03
N ALA A 21 -11.55 3.24 12.79
CA ALA A 21 -12.75 3.53 13.55
C ALA A 21 -12.66 2.91 14.95
N ALA A 22 -13.02 3.69 15.96
CA ALA A 22 -13.13 3.22 17.35
C ALA A 22 -14.42 3.74 17.98
N VAL A 23 -15.03 2.97 18.87
CA VAL A 23 -16.18 3.43 19.67
C VAL A 23 -15.84 3.37 21.15
N GLN A 24 -16.37 4.31 21.93
CA GLN A 24 -16.14 4.29 23.37
C GLN A 24 -16.96 3.18 24.03
N ARG A 25 -16.31 2.32 24.84
CA ARG A 25 -16.98 1.16 25.47
C ARG A 25 -18.17 1.53 26.36
N ARG A 26 -18.10 2.68 27.02
CA ARG A 26 -19.14 3.18 27.96
C ARG A 26 -20.20 4.05 27.29
N GLN A 27 -19.97 4.48 26.05
CA GLN A 27 -20.90 5.30 25.28
C GLN A 27 -20.86 4.85 23.81
N PRO A 28 -21.40 3.66 23.52
CA PRO A 28 -21.49 3.17 22.16
C PRO A 28 -22.42 4.10 21.35
N GLY A 29 -22.02 4.41 20.11
CA GLY A 29 -22.80 5.27 19.20
C GLY A 29 -22.08 6.52 18.72
N VAL A 30 -20.90 6.85 19.29
CA VAL A 30 -20.02 7.89 18.75
C VAL A 30 -18.74 7.24 18.25
N GLN A 31 -18.39 7.52 17.00
CA GLN A 31 -17.16 7.03 16.40
C GLN A 31 -16.01 8.00 16.66
N HIS A 32 -14.84 7.46 16.92
CA HIS A 32 -13.60 8.17 17.17
C HIS A 32 -12.53 7.70 16.18
N ALA A 33 -11.67 8.63 15.76
CA ALA A 33 -10.54 8.36 14.89
C ALA A 33 -9.38 7.80 15.70
N TRP A 34 -9.03 6.52 15.54
CA TRP A 34 -7.90 5.86 16.18
C TRP A 34 -6.58 6.20 15.46
N GLY A 35 -5.64 6.80 16.18
CA GLY A 35 -4.33 7.21 15.67
C GLY A 35 -3.21 6.18 15.82
N GLY A 36 -3.46 5.06 16.52
CA GLY A 36 -2.48 3.99 16.77
C GLY A 36 -2.23 3.74 18.25
N GLU A 37 -2.16 4.80 19.06
CA GLU A 37 -1.94 4.72 20.51
C GLU A 37 -3.14 5.25 21.31
N GLU A 38 -3.78 6.28 20.79
CA GLU A 38 -5.02 6.85 21.29
C GLU A 38 -5.87 7.36 20.13
N THR A 39 -7.14 7.68 20.42
CA THR A 39 -7.97 8.41 19.48
C THR A 39 -7.50 9.86 19.37
N LEU A 40 -7.82 10.52 18.25
CA LEU A 40 -7.50 11.94 18.07
C LEU A 40 -8.13 12.85 19.13
N CYS A 41 -9.11 12.40 19.90
CA CYS A 41 -9.67 13.15 21.03
C CYS A 41 -9.13 12.72 22.41
N GLY A 42 -8.10 11.85 22.47
CA GLY A 42 -7.41 11.46 23.71
C GLY A 42 -8.03 10.25 24.44
N LEU A 43 -8.75 9.37 23.75
CA LEU A 43 -9.18 8.09 24.34
C LEU A 43 -8.13 7.02 24.08
N THR A 44 -7.64 6.42 25.15
CA THR A 44 -6.69 5.30 25.11
C THR A 44 -7.37 3.97 24.77
N GLU A 45 -6.56 2.97 24.37
CA GLU A 45 -7.03 1.66 23.88
C GLU A 45 -7.97 0.95 24.87
N ASP A 46 -7.71 1.04 26.17
CA ASP A 46 -8.51 0.42 27.23
C ASP A 46 -9.95 0.97 27.32
N ARG A 47 -10.18 2.16 26.77
CA ARG A 47 -11.46 2.88 26.81
C ARG A 47 -12.30 2.70 25.55
N VAL A 48 -11.73 2.11 24.51
CA VAL A 48 -12.37 1.99 23.19
C VAL A 48 -12.45 0.54 22.72
N GLU A 49 -13.28 0.33 21.72
CA GLU A 49 -13.33 -0.87 20.91
C GLU A 49 -12.97 -0.49 19.48
N LEU A 50 -11.98 -1.17 18.90
CA LEU A 50 -11.49 -0.90 17.55
C LEU A 50 -12.30 -1.71 16.54
N TYR A 51 -12.74 -1.06 15.46
CA TYR A 51 -13.47 -1.69 14.37
C TYR A 51 -12.55 -1.95 13.17
N LEU A 52 -12.91 -2.95 12.36
CA LEU A 52 -12.15 -3.38 11.17
C LEU A 52 -12.41 -2.51 9.93
N HIS A 53 -12.79 -1.25 10.12
CA HIS A 53 -12.97 -0.29 9.05
C HIS A 53 -12.38 1.07 9.41
N LEU A 54 -12.28 1.94 8.41
CA LEU A 54 -11.76 3.29 8.59
C LEU A 54 -12.80 4.19 9.25
N PHE A 55 -12.31 5.15 10.02
CA PHE A 55 -13.10 6.26 10.53
C PHE A 55 -13.55 7.14 9.37
N ASP A 56 -14.86 7.42 9.32
CA ASP A 56 -15.43 8.37 8.37
C ASP A 56 -15.69 9.69 9.09
N HIS A 57 -14.97 10.75 8.70
CA HIS A 57 -15.10 12.06 9.32
C HIS A 57 -16.38 12.78 8.92
N GLU A 58 -16.98 12.41 7.78
CA GLU A 58 -18.22 12.99 7.28
C GLU A 58 -19.46 12.32 7.89
N ASP A 59 -19.31 11.20 8.58
CA ASP A 59 -20.40 10.49 9.26
C ASP A 59 -20.94 11.31 10.45
N ASP A 60 -22.26 11.39 10.58
CA ASP A 60 -22.95 12.15 11.65
C ASP A 60 -22.69 11.63 13.06
N SER A 61 -22.31 10.35 13.20
CA SER A 61 -21.89 9.74 14.46
C SER A 61 -20.43 10.03 14.83
N ALA A 62 -19.68 10.75 13.98
CA ALA A 62 -18.30 11.11 14.25
C ALA A 62 -18.19 12.09 15.42
N CYS A 63 -17.32 11.78 16.39
CA CYS A 63 -16.93 12.70 17.44
C CYS A 63 -16.46 14.04 16.82
N PRO A 64 -17.02 15.20 17.20
CA PRO A 64 -16.69 16.49 16.57
C PRO A 64 -15.19 16.83 16.60
N THR A 65 -14.51 16.50 17.70
CA THR A 65 -13.05 16.69 17.83
C THR A 65 -12.29 15.80 16.85
N CYS A 66 -12.68 14.52 16.73
CA CYS A 66 -12.06 13.60 15.79
C CYS A 66 -12.34 14.00 14.33
N ARG A 67 -13.57 14.43 14.01
CA ARG A 67 -13.93 14.96 12.70
C ARG A 67 -13.02 16.11 12.29
N HIS A 68 -12.91 17.14 13.14
CA HIS A 68 -12.09 18.31 12.83
C HIS A 68 -10.61 17.94 12.68
N ARG A 69 -10.06 17.16 13.62
CA ARG A 69 -8.64 16.77 13.59
C ARG A 69 -8.31 15.86 12.41
N ALA A 70 -9.21 14.96 12.02
CA ALA A 70 -9.03 14.10 10.86
C ALA A 70 -9.07 14.90 9.55
N ALA A 71 -9.98 15.86 9.42
CA ALA A 71 -10.12 16.70 8.22
C ALA A 71 -8.89 17.60 7.97
N VAL A 72 -8.26 18.10 9.03
CA VAL A 72 -7.05 18.94 8.92
C VAL A 72 -5.75 18.14 9.07
N ALA A 73 -5.83 16.83 9.19
CA ALA A 73 -4.65 15.99 9.33
C ALA A 73 -3.77 16.07 8.07
N PRO A 74 -2.43 16.10 8.22
CA PRO A 74 -1.54 16.09 7.07
C PRO A 74 -1.80 14.90 6.16
N THR A 75 -1.87 15.16 4.85
CA THR A 75 -1.97 14.10 3.84
C THR A 75 -0.82 13.09 3.96
N ARG A 76 -1.07 11.84 3.58
CA ARG A 76 -0.10 10.75 3.65
C ARG A 76 0.40 10.37 2.26
N PRO A 77 1.60 9.77 2.17
CA PRO A 77 2.10 9.21 0.92
C PRO A 77 1.08 8.28 0.27
N CYS A 78 0.89 8.46 -1.04
CA CYS A 78 0.03 7.59 -1.84
C CYS A 78 0.64 6.20 -2.01
N GLY A 79 -0.11 5.25 -2.59
CA GLY A 79 0.39 3.90 -2.84
C GLY A 79 1.70 3.89 -3.64
N GLN A 80 1.79 4.72 -4.68
CA GLN A 80 2.96 4.84 -5.52
C GLN A 80 4.18 5.39 -4.77
N GLU A 81 4.01 6.44 -3.96
CA GLU A 81 5.08 7.02 -3.13
C GLU A 81 5.59 6.00 -2.11
N ARG A 82 4.67 5.29 -1.42
CA ARG A 82 5.06 4.24 -0.46
C ARG A 82 5.77 3.06 -1.12
N LEU A 83 5.31 2.63 -2.30
CA LEU A 83 5.96 1.53 -3.02
C LEU A 83 7.31 1.98 -3.58
N HIS A 84 7.43 3.23 -4.03
CA HIS A 84 8.69 3.83 -4.47
C HIS A 84 9.73 3.80 -3.35
N GLU A 85 9.38 4.25 -2.15
CA GLU A 85 10.24 4.20 -0.97
C GLU A 85 10.69 2.77 -0.63
N ARG A 86 9.80 1.78 -0.75
CA ARG A 86 10.15 0.37 -0.56
C ARG A 86 11.15 -0.11 -1.61
N VAL A 87 10.91 0.21 -2.88
CA VAL A 87 11.76 -0.22 -4.02
C VAL A 87 13.16 0.40 -3.97
N LEU A 88 13.35 1.56 -3.32
CA LEU A 88 14.69 2.15 -3.14
C LEU A 88 15.68 1.21 -2.44
N THR A 89 15.21 0.30 -1.59
CA THR A 89 16.05 -0.66 -0.87
C THR A 89 16.35 -1.93 -1.69
N ALA A 90 15.74 -2.08 -2.87
CA ALA A 90 16.05 -3.17 -3.77
C ALA A 90 17.47 -3.05 -4.33
N VAL A 91 18.04 -4.19 -4.73
CA VAL A 91 19.35 -4.24 -5.38
C VAL A 91 19.38 -3.28 -6.58
N ALA A 92 20.42 -2.45 -6.64
CA ALA A 92 20.56 -1.48 -7.72
C ALA A 92 20.70 -2.18 -9.07
N GLY A 93 20.00 -1.66 -10.07
CA GLY A 93 20.04 -2.18 -11.42
C GLY A 93 18.96 -1.58 -12.32
N PRO A 94 19.03 -1.82 -13.64
CA PRO A 94 18.14 -1.19 -14.62
C PRO A 94 16.65 -1.39 -14.31
N MET A 95 16.24 -2.60 -13.93
CA MET A 95 14.84 -2.90 -13.62
C MET A 95 14.32 -2.12 -12.40
N ARG A 96 15.17 -1.91 -11.38
CA ARG A 96 14.82 -1.08 -10.23
C ARG A 96 14.61 0.36 -10.67
N ASP A 97 15.54 0.90 -11.44
CA ASP A 97 15.51 2.30 -11.86
C ASP A 97 14.33 2.58 -12.81
N GLU A 98 14.02 1.64 -13.72
CA GLU A 98 12.81 1.68 -14.56
C GLU A 98 11.52 1.69 -13.73
N LEU A 99 11.41 0.84 -12.71
CA LEU A 99 10.22 0.81 -11.84
C LEU A 99 10.09 2.09 -11.00
N LEU A 100 11.20 2.59 -10.45
CA LEU A 100 11.21 3.84 -9.69
C LEU A 100 10.78 5.02 -10.56
N ASP A 101 11.23 5.07 -11.80
CA ASP A 101 10.81 6.08 -12.78
C ASP A 101 9.32 5.93 -13.13
N ALA A 102 8.85 4.71 -13.39
CA ALA A 102 7.44 4.43 -13.66
C ALA A 102 6.52 4.89 -12.50
N LEU A 103 6.90 4.61 -11.25
CA LEU A 103 6.13 5.04 -10.07
C LEU A 103 6.07 6.58 -9.96
N ARG A 104 7.18 7.28 -10.26
CA ARG A 104 7.20 8.75 -10.28
C ARG A 104 6.29 9.34 -11.35
N ARG A 105 6.08 8.62 -12.46
CA ARG A 105 5.17 9.00 -13.56
C ARG A 105 3.73 8.49 -13.40
N GLY A 106 3.40 7.91 -12.25
CA GLY A 106 2.02 7.51 -11.93
C GLY A 106 1.65 6.12 -12.43
N ALA A 107 2.61 5.19 -12.45
CA ALA A 107 2.31 3.79 -12.70
C ALA A 107 1.19 3.26 -11.80
N GLU A 108 0.35 2.42 -12.39
CA GLU A 108 -0.85 1.93 -11.73
C GLU A 108 -0.53 0.71 -10.88
N ILE A 109 -0.80 0.79 -9.58
CA ILE A 109 -0.69 -0.36 -8.68
C ILE A 109 -1.97 -1.18 -8.80
N LYS A 110 -1.95 -2.24 -9.62
CA LYS A 110 -3.08 -3.15 -9.83
C LYS A 110 -3.37 -4.03 -8.61
N LEU A 111 -2.37 -4.23 -7.76
CA LEU A 111 -2.46 -5.05 -6.55
C LEU A 111 -1.31 -4.68 -5.62
N TRP A 112 -1.60 -4.59 -4.32
CA TRP A 112 -0.59 -4.62 -3.28
C TRP A 112 -1.18 -5.29 -2.04
N ILE A 113 -0.73 -6.50 -1.75
CA ILE A 113 -1.25 -7.34 -0.66
C ILE A 113 -0.11 -8.02 0.08
N ASN A 114 -0.36 -8.35 1.35
CA ASN A 114 0.50 -9.23 2.14
C ASN A 114 -0.25 -10.54 2.40
N GLY A 115 0.47 -11.65 2.42
CA GLY A 115 -0.13 -12.95 2.68
C GLY A 115 0.86 -14.10 2.50
N PRO A 116 0.41 -15.35 2.72
CA PRO A 116 1.26 -16.52 2.59
C PRO A 116 1.88 -16.61 1.19
N ALA A 117 3.21 -16.77 1.12
CA ALA A 117 3.96 -16.76 -0.14
C ALA A 117 3.41 -17.76 -1.16
N ALA A 118 3.06 -18.98 -0.73
CA ALA A 118 2.47 -20.01 -1.60
C ALA A 118 1.12 -19.58 -2.22
N LEU A 119 0.26 -18.89 -1.47
CA LEU A 119 -1.02 -18.39 -1.99
C LEU A 119 -0.80 -17.24 -2.98
N LEU A 120 0.13 -16.35 -2.66
CA LEU A 120 0.49 -15.22 -3.52
C LEU A 120 1.12 -15.71 -4.84
N ALA A 121 2.01 -16.71 -4.77
CA ALA A 121 2.62 -17.35 -5.93
C ALA A 121 1.56 -17.94 -6.86
N LYS A 122 0.61 -18.69 -6.28
CA LYS A 122 -0.44 -19.40 -7.02
C LYS A 122 -1.46 -18.48 -7.68
N HIS A 123 -1.91 -17.43 -6.98
CA HIS A 123 -3.08 -16.64 -7.41
C HIS A 123 -2.74 -15.25 -7.96
N HIS A 124 -1.58 -14.70 -7.60
CA HIS A 124 -1.33 -13.27 -7.80
C HIS A 124 0.00 -12.96 -8.51
N ALA A 125 1.03 -13.79 -8.38
CA ALA A 125 2.37 -13.50 -8.90
C ALA A 125 2.50 -13.60 -10.44
N ARG A 126 1.63 -14.38 -11.11
CA ARG A 126 1.64 -14.59 -12.58
C ARG A 126 3.03 -14.99 -13.11
N LEU A 127 3.65 -15.98 -12.45
CA LEU A 127 5.02 -16.43 -12.71
C LEU A 127 5.22 -16.91 -14.15
N ASP A 128 4.17 -17.46 -14.77
CA ASP A 128 4.13 -17.93 -16.15
C ASP A 128 4.35 -16.81 -17.20
N ARG A 129 4.19 -15.55 -16.81
CA ARG A 129 4.30 -14.39 -17.71
C ARG A 129 5.58 -13.60 -17.56
N ILE A 130 6.44 -13.99 -16.61
CA ILE A 130 7.68 -13.28 -16.33
C ILE A 130 8.67 -13.50 -17.47
N VAL A 131 9.16 -12.40 -18.04
CA VAL A 131 10.16 -12.41 -19.11
C VAL A 131 11.56 -12.08 -18.58
N GLU A 132 11.67 -11.46 -17.40
CA GLU A 132 12.95 -11.10 -16.78
C GLU A 132 12.85 -11.12 -15.25
N GLY A 133 13.89 -11.60 -14.56
CA GLY A 133 13.96 -11.59 -13.08
C GLY A 133 13.23 -12.73 -12.37
N ALA A 134 12.79 -13.77 -13.09
CA ALA A 134 12.03 -14.88 -12.50
C ALA A 134 12.77 -15.67 -11.40
N PRO A 135 14.04 -16.11 -11.56
CA PRO A 135 14.67 -17.02 -10.60
C PRO A 135 14.70 -16.53 -9.14
N PRO A 136 15.16 -15.31 -8.82
CA PRO A 136 15.16 -14.83 -7.44
C PRO A 136 13.74 -14.65 -6.89
N LEU A 137 12.79 -14.24 -7.74
CA LEU A 137 11.40 -14.03 -7.34
C LEU A 137 10.71 -15.37 -7.00
N VAL A 138 10.93 -16.42 -7.80
CA VAL A 138 10.44 -17.77 -7.53
C VAL A 138 11.01 -18.31 -6.21
N ALA A 139 12.31 -18.10 -5.96
CA ALA A 139 12.93 -18.52 -4.71
C ALA A 139 12.30 -17.83 -3.48
N ALA A 140 12.03 -16.52 -3.57
CA ALA A 140 11.39 -15.78 -2.50
C ALA A 140 9.92 -16.15 -2.28
N LEU A 141 9.25 -16.71 -3.29
CA LEU A 141 7.88 -17.21 -3.18
C LEU A 141 7.78 -18.65 -2.67
N ALA A 142 8.90 -19.37 -2.60
CA ALA A 142 8.97 -20.73 -2.13
C ALA A 142 9.18 -20.84 -0.60
N VAL A 143 9.18 -19.71 0.12
CA VAL A 143 9.35 -19.68 1.57
C VAL A 143 8.05 -19.97 2.31
N ASP A 144 8.17 -20.60 3.48
CA ASP A 144 7.05 -20.73 4.42
C ASP A 144 6.93 -19.45 5.24
N GLY A 145 5.98 -18.59 4.86
CA GLY A 145 5.74 -17.34 5.60
C GLY A 145 4.92 -16.31 4.81
N PRO A 146 4.53 -15.22 5.46
CA PRO A 146 3.94 -14.09 4.77
C PRO A 146 5.02 -13.32 4.00
N ILE A 147 4.62 -12.76 2.87
CA ILE A 147 5.40 -11.78 2.10
C ILE A 147 4.46 -10.70 1.58
N GLY A 148 5.02 -9.56 1.20
CA GLY A 148 4.33 -8.58 0.37
C GLY A 148 4.47 -8.89 -1.12
N LEU A 149 3.40 -8.66 -1.87
CA LEU A 149 3.40 -8.73 -3.33
C LEU A 149 2.70 -7.49 -3.90
N ALA A 150 3.40 -6.78 -4.79
CA ALA A 150 2.81 -5.70 -5.58
C ALA A 150 2.90 -6.00 -7.09
N ARG A 151 1.87 -5.55 -7.81
CA ARG A 151 1.82 -5.56 -9.27
C ARG A 151 1.63 -4.15 -9.78
N VAL A 152 2.58 -3.69 -10.60
CA VAL A 152 2.63 -2.32 -11.10
C VAL A 152 2.62 -2.36 -12.61
N GLU A 153 1.63 -1.71 -13.22
CA GLU A 153 1.49 -1.64 -14.66
C GLU A 153 1.97 -0.27 -15.16
N PHE A 154 2.83 -0.28 -16.17
CA PHE A 154 3.27 0.94 -16.84
C PHE A 154 3.63 0.64 -18.31
N GLY A 155 2.85 1.19 -19.24
CA GLY A 155 3.06 0.97 -20.66
C GLY A 155 2.92 -0.50 -21.04
N PRO A 156 3.89 -1.10 -21.77
CA PRO A 156 3.83 -2.51 -22.16
C PRO A 156 4.25 -3.47 -21.04
N TRP A 157 4.61 -2.95 -19.86
CA TRP A 157 5.22 -3.74 -18.80
C TRP A 157 4.32 -3.89 -17.59
N LEU A 158 4.38 -5.08 -17.01
CA LEU A 158 3.89 -5.41 -15.69
C LEU A 158 5.09 -5.74 -14.81
N PHE A 159 5.39 -4.88 -13.84
CA PHE A 159 6.38 -5.16 -12.81
C PHE A 159 5.73 -5.95 -11.69
N ILE A 160 6.43 -6.99 -11.24
CA ILE A 160 6.05 -7.82 -10.10
C ILE A 160 7.10 -7.59 -9.02
N VAL A 161 6.67 -7.08 -7.87
CA VAL A 161 7.55 -6.76 -6.74
C VAL A 161 7.21 -7.68 -5.59
N VAL A 162 8.15 -8.55 -5.21
CA VAL A 162 8.07 -9.36 -4.00
C VAL A 162 8.85 -8.65 -2.90
N MET A 163 8.22 -8.49 -1.74
CA MET A 163 8.78 -7.85 -0.56
C MET A 163 8.81 -8.88 0.57
N PRO A 164 9.91 -9.62 0.74
CA PRO A 164 10.07 -10.52 1.87
C PRO A 164 10.04 -9.75 3.19
N ASP A 165 9.66 -10.42 4.28
CA ASP A 165 9.74 -9.85 5.64
C ASP A 165 11.17 -9.48 6.03
N HIS A 166 12.14 -10.21 5.51
CA HIS A 166 13.56 -9.99 5.72
C HIS A 166 14.30 -9.90 4.38
N GLY A 167 14.94 -8.76 4.15
CA GLY A 167 15.77 -8.52 2.98
C GLY A 167 15.19 -7.49 2.00
N PRO A 168 15.93 -7.22 0.91
CA PRO A 168 15.53 -6.23 -0.08
C PRO A 168 14.37 -6.75 -0.95
N PRO A 169 13.52 -5.87 -1.50
CA PRO A 169 12.53 -6.25 -2.49
C PRO A 169 13.19 -6.84 -3.75
N LEU A 170 12.48 -7.79 -4.35
CA LEU A 170 12.85 -8.44 -5.59
C LEU A 170 11.88 -8.01 -6.68
N ILE A 171 12.41 -7.70 -7.85
CA ILE A 171 11.66 -7.14 -8.96
C ILE A 171 11.79 -8.09 -10.14
N ALA A 172 10.66 -8.40 -10.76
CA ALA A 172 10.60 -9.08 -12.04
C ALA A 172 9.72 -8.28 -13.01
N ARG A 173 9.89 -8.56 -14.29
CA ARG A 173 9.15 -7.92 -15.37
C ARG A 173 8.43 -8.97 -16.20
N ALA A 174 7.17 -8.69 -16.50
CA ALA A 174 6.31 -9.43 -17.40
C ALA A 174 5.79 -8.48 -18.50
N ALA A 175 5.35 -9.04 -19.62
CA ALA A 175 4.56 -8.26 -20.57
C ALA A 175 3.19 -7.93 -19.96
N ALA A 176 2.74 -6.69 -20.07
CA ALA A 176 1.37 -6.32 -19.71
C ALA A 176 0.41 -7.08 -20.64
N GLY A 177 -0.42 -7.95 -20.05
CA GLY A 177 -1.48 -8.60 -20.79
C GLY A 177 -2.58 -7.58 -21.07
N ARG A 178 -2.88 -7.34 -22.34
CA ARG A 178 -4.11 -6.64 -22.74
C ARG A 178 -5.35 -7.41 -22.28
#